data_AF-A0A3B3DV48-F1
#
_entry.id   AF-A0A3B3DV48-F1
#
_cell.length_a   1.000
_cell.length_b   1.000
_cell.length_c   1.000
_cell.angle_alpha   90.00
_cell.angle_beta   90.00
_cell.angle_gamma   90.00
#
_symmetry.space_group_name_H-M   'P 1'
#
loop_
_entity.id
_entity.type
_entity.pdbx_description
1 polymer ?
#
loop_
_entity_poly.entity_id
_entity_poly.type
_entity_poly.pdbx_seq_one_letter_code
_entity_poly.pdbx_strand_id
1 'polypeptide(L)'
;MQRGFGDCHVTSRAINTGHVILCCSSSMTARCQHVVAALLLTLGGVLSFPVGSEKRDPVSCGYQSCHPTKPGMLNVHLVPHTHDDVGWLKTVDQYFYGDRNDIQHAGVQYILDSVVDQLLKNPDRRFIYVETAFFYRWWKQQSASMQQTVKQLVNEGRLEFVNGGWCMSDEAASHYSAVIDQMTLGLRFLNETFGACGRPRVAWHIDPFGHAREHASLFSQMGYDGFFFGRLDYQDRDSRRSKKEQELLWRASDSLPAPMADLFTAALCCKSDEQQS
;
A
#
# COMPACT_ATOMS: atom_id res chain seq x y z
N MET A 1 34.47 -12.27 -14.67
CA MET A 1 33.71 -13.12 -15.62
C MET A 1 32.28 -12.59 -15.66
N GLN A 2 31.90 -11.86 -16.71
CA GLN A 2 30.57 -11.23 -16.77
C GLN A 2 29.50 -12.25 -17.17
N ARG A 3 28.31 -12.16 -16.56
CA ARG A 3 27.05 -12.68 -17.08
C ARG A 3 25.99 -11.61 -16.87
N GLY A 4 25.40 -11.11 -17.95
CA GLY A 4 24.22 -10.26 -17.86
C GLY A 4 22.97 -11.10 -17.60
N PHE A 5 21.97 -10.51 -16.95
CA PHE A 5 20.61 -11.05 -16.93
C PHE A 5 19.80 -10.34 -18.02
N GLY A 6 19.06 -11.12 -18.83
CA GLY A 6 18.27 -10.63 -19.95
C GLY A 6 16.79 -10.46 -19.60
N ASP A 7 16.05 -9.80 -20.49
CA ASP A 7 14.66 -9.42 -20.29
C ASP A 7 13.68 -10.60 -20.21
N CYS A 8 12.80 -10.58 -19.20
CA CYS A 8 11.70 -11.54 -19.06
C CYS A 8 10.41 -11.01 -19.71
N HIS A 9 10.20 -11.31 -20.99
CA HIS A 9 8.90 -11.10 -21.64
C HIS A 9 7.85 -12.09 -21.11
N VAL A 10 6.79 -11.57 -20.47
CA VAL A 10 5.62 -12.38 -20.05
C VAL A 10 4.54 -12.34 -21.14
N THR A 11 4.41 -13.42 -21.91
CA THR A 11 3.34 -13.58 -22.91
C THR A 11 2.10 -14.23 -22.29
N SER A 12 1.02 -13.47 -22.13
CA SER A 12 -0.27 -14.05 -21.71
C SER A 12 -0.94 -14.80 -22.88
N ARG A 13 -1.30 -16.06 -22.67
CA ARG A 13 -2.17 -16.83 -23.59
C ARG A 13 -3.56 -16.95 -22.98
N ALA A 14 -4.56 -16.40 -23.66
CA ALA A 14 -5.96 -16.66 -23.33
C ALA A 14 -6.31 -18.13 -23.64
N ILE A 15 -6.97 -18.81 -22.69
CA ILE A 15 -7.56 -20.13 -22.89
C ILE A 15 -9.04 -19.94 -23.23
N ASN A 16 -9.49 -20.52 -24.33
CA ASN A 16 -10.86 -20.38 -24.83
C ASN A 16 -11.57 -21.74 -24.90
N THR A 17 -12.51 -21.96 -23.99
CA THR A 17 -13.47 -23.06 -23.98
C THR A 17 -14.76 -22.52 -23.36
N GLY A 18 -15.96 -22.68 -23.91
CA GLY A 18 -16.36 -23.54 -25.03
C GLY A 18 -17.70 -24.19 -24.68
N HIS A 19 -18.81 -23.46 -24.80
CA HIS A 19 -20.14 -23.98 -24.49
C HIS A 19 -20.56 -25.06 -25.50
N VAL A 20 -21.00 -26.22 -24.98
CA VAL A 20 -21.55 -27.31 -25.78
C VAL A 20 -23.07 -27.15 -25.88
N ILE A 21 -23.58 -27.06 -27.10
CA ILE A 21 -25.02 -27.09 -27.41
C ILE A 21 -25.34 -28.47 -27.97
N LEU A 22 -26.26 -29.20 -27.33
CA LEU A 22 -26.91 -30.38 -27.92
C LEU A 22 -28.24 -29.98 -28.54
N CYS A 23 -28.64 -30.63 -29.64
CA CYS A 23 -29.90 -30.35 -30.32
C CYS A 23 -30.48 -31.61 -30.99
N CYS A 24 -31.82 -31.69 -31.04
CA CYS A 24 -32.66 -32.73 -31.67
C CYS A 24 -32.59 -34.15 -31.02
N SER A 25 -33.64 -34.98 -31.07
CA SER A 25 -34.97 -34.93 -31.73
C SER A 25 -36.04 -35.60 -30.82
N SER A 26 -37.36 -35.71 -31.07
CA SER A 26 -38.27 -35.43 -32.21
C SER A 26 -39.54 -34.70 -31.66
N SER A 27 -40.81 -34.69 -32.15
CA SER A 27 -41.55 -35.50 -33.14
C SER A 27 -42.83 -34.81 -33.70
N MET A 28 -43.44 -35.51 -34.67
CA MET A 28 -44.85 -35.55 -35.12
C MET A 28 -45.94 -35.21 -34.06
N THR A 29 -47.15 -34.70 -34.36
CA THR A 29 -47.86 -34.32 -35.61
C THR A 29 -49.15 -33.54 -35.30
N ALA A 30 -49.58 -32.60 -36.17
CA ALA A 30 -51.01 -32.24 -36.39
C ALA A 30 -51.21 -31.36 -37.65
N ARG A 31 -52.43 -31.32 -38.21
CA ARG A 31 -52.87 -30.37 -39.25
C ARG A 31 -54.05 -29.54 -38.72
N CYS A 32 -54.15 -28.25 -39.09
CA CYS A 32 -55.43 -27.57 -39.28
C CYS A 32 -55.29 -26.37 -40.24
N GLN A 33 -56.40 -25.70 -40.58
CA GLN A 33 -56.52 -24.81 -41.74
C GLN A 33 -56.64 -23.31 -41.40
N HIS A 34 -56.30 -22.49 -42.41
CA HIS A 34 -56.65 -21.08 -42.69
C HIS A 34 -57.08 -20.12 -41.54
N VAL A 35 -56.42 -18.96 -41.47
CA VAL A 35 -57.08 -17.62 -41.46
C VAL A 35 -56.05 -16.54 -41.86
N VAL A 36 -56.52 -15.41 -42.38
CA VAL A 36 -55.70 -14.29 -42.88
C VAL A 36 -55.48 -13.23 -41.80
N ALA A 37 -54.23 -12.79 -41.60
CA ALA A 37 -53.90 -11.51 -40.98
C ALA A 37 -52.51 -11.03 -41.44
N ALA A 38 -52.46 -9.99 -42.28
CA ALA A 38 -51.24 -9.25 -42.56
C ALA A 38 -51.22 -7.98 -41.70
N LEU A 39 -50.21 -7.84 -40.83
CA LEU A 39 -50.04 -6.65 -39.98
C LEU A 39 -48.65 -6.05 -40.19
N LEU A 40 -48.59 -4.73 -40.39
CA LEU A 40 -47.35 -4.00 -40.63
C LEU A 40 -46.55 -3.85 -39.33
N LEU A 41 -45.38 -4.49 -39.25
CA LEU A 41 -44.38 -4.21 -38.23
C LEU A 41 -43.49 -3.05 -38.66
N THR A 42 -43.75 -1.86 -38.13
CA THR A 42 -42.86 -0.70 -38.28
C THR A 42 -41.62 -0.86 -37.40
N LEU A 43 -40.43 -0.82 -38.00
CA LEU A 43 -39.17 -0.88 -37.26
C LEU A 43 -38.89 0.44 -36.53
N GLY A 44 -39.39 0.53 -35.29
CA GLY A 44 -38.97 1.55 -34.33
C GLY A 44 -37.55 1.29 -33.84
N GLY A 45 -36.55 1.81 -34.54
CA GLY A 45 -35.14 1.67 -34.18
C GLY A 45 -34.79 2.44 -32.90
N VAL A 46 -34.69 1.76 -31.78
CA VAL A 46 -34.23 2.35 -30.51
C VAL A 46 -32.73 2.62 -30.59
N LEU A 47 -32.35 3.90 -30.74
CA LEU A 47 -30.96 4.34 -30.65
C LEU A 47 -30.50 4.34 -29.18
N SER A 48 -30.08 3.17 -28.70
CA SER A 48 -29.33 3.05 -27.46
C SER A 48 -27.96 3.72 -27.60
N PHE A 49 -27.87 4.99 -27.21
CA PHE A 49 -26.60 5.68 -27.08
C PHE A 49 -25.72 4.93 -26.07
N PRO A 50 -24.51 4.48 -26.44
CA PRO A 50 -23.59 3.91 -25.47
C PRO A 50 -23.17 5.04 -24.51
N VAL A 51 -23.53 4.89 -23.23
CA VAL A 51 -22.97 5.73 -22.16
C VAL A 51 -21.45 5.62 -22.26
N GLY A 52 -20.77 6.76 -22.39
CA GLY A 52 -19.34 6.79 -22.61
C GLY A 52 -18.61 6.03 -21.51
N SER A 53 -17.82 5.02 -21.89
CA SER A 53 -16.87 4.42 -20.97
C SER A 53 -15.90 5.53 -20.55
N GLU A 54 -15.98 5.95 -19.30
CA GLU A 54 -14.90 6.72 -18.70
C GLU A 54 -13.61 5.93 -18.90
N LYS A 55 -12.63 6.55 -19.57
CA LYS A 55 -11.27 6.03 -19.54
C LYS A 55 -10.81 6.17 -18.10
N ARG A 56 -10.92 5.08 -17.32
CA ARG A 56 -10.15 4.97 -16.07
C ARG A 56 -8.69 5.18 -16.44
N ASP A 57 -8.10 6.24 -15.91
CA ASP A 57 -6.67 6.49 -16.09
C ASP A 57 -5.88 5.26 -15.63
N PRO A 58 -4.80 4.90 -16.36
CA PRO A 58 -4.06 3.68 -16.08
C PRO A 58 -3.49 3.75 -14.66
N VAL A 59 -3.93 2.85 -13.80
CA VAL A 59 -3.51 2.77 -12.40
C VAL A 59 -1.98 2.66 -12.35
N SER A 60 -1.35 3.64 -11.72
CA SER A 60 0.09 3.87 -11.72
C SER A 60 0.51 4.08 -10.27
N CYS A 61 0.68 2.97 -9.54
CA CYS A 61 1.01 2.94 -8.12
C CYS A 61 2.07 1.87 -7.83
N GLY A 62 2.73 1.94 -6.67
CA GLY A 62 3.85 1.05 -6.32
C GLY A 62 5.06 1.27 -7.22
N TYR A 63 5.78 0.21 -7.59
CA TYR A 63 7.02 0.31 -8.38
C TYR A 63 6.85 0.99 -9.74
N GLN A 64 5.65 0.97 -10.32
CA GLN A 64 5.31 1.66 -11.56
C GLN A 64 5.24 3.19 -11.39
N SER A 65 5.06 3.71 -10.17
CA SER A 65 4.96 5.15 -9.84
C SER A 65 6.26 5.79 -9.31
N CYS A 66 7.33 5.00 -9.19
CA CYS A 66 8.63 5.50 -8.75
C CYS A 66 9.19 6.54 -9.73
N HIS A 67 9.76 7.62 -9.18
CA HIS A 67 10.45 8.62 -9.99
C HIS A 67 11.69 8.03 -10.69
N PRO A 68 11.99 8.45 -11.94
CA PRO A 68 13.15 7.97 -12.67
C PRO A 68 14.45 8.40 -11.99
N THR A 69 15.30 7.43 -11.68
CA THR A 69 16.68 7.69 -11.22
C THR A 69 17.61 7.99 -12.39
N LYS A 70 18.74 8.64 -12.11
CA LYS A 70 19.76 8.97 -13.09
C LYS A 70 21.00 8.09 -12.91
N PRO A 71 21.28 7.15 -13.84
CA PRO A 71 22.48 6.31 -13.77
C PRO A 71 23.77 7.14 -13.77
N GLY A 72 24.79 6.64 -13.05
CA GLY A 72 26.10 7.31 -12.95
C GLY A 72 26.11 8.57 -12.09
N MET A 73 25.04 8.89 -11.36
CA MET A 73 24.98 10.00 -10.41
C MET A 73 24.50 9.52 -9.03
N LEU A 74 24.81 10.31 -7.99
CA LEU A 74 24.18 10.15 -6.69
C LEU A 74 22.70 10.52 -6.82
N ASN A 75 21.82 9.60 -6.46
CA ASN A 75 20.37 9.82 -6.43
C ASN A 75 19.96 10.04 -4.97
N VAL A 76 19.32 11.18 -4.68
CA VAL A 76 18.89 11.56 -3.33
C VAL A 76 17.38 11.45 -3.27
N HIS A 77 16.90 10.42 -2.58
CA HIS A 77 15.47 10.19 -2.38
C HIS A 77 15.00 10.98 -1.16
N LEU A 78 14.31 12.09 -1.39
CA LEU A 78 13.61 12.81 -0.34
C LEU A 78 12.29 12.08 -0.05
N VAL A 79 12.08 11.69 1.20
CA VAL A 79 10.91 10.91 1.65
C VAL A 79 10.15 11.71 2.71
N PRO A 80 9.16 12.55 2.32
CA PRO A 80 8.32 13.26 3.27
C PRO A 80 7.41 12.30 4.03
N HIS A 81 7.44 12.38 5.36
CA HIS A 81 6.63 11.58 6.26
C HIS A 81 6.20 12.41 7.48
N THR A 82 5.28 11.86 8.26
CA THR A 82 5.06 12.23 9.66
C THR A 82 5.39 11.01 10.54
N HIS A 83 5.33 11.16 11.85
CA HIS A 83 5.33 10.04 12.79
C HIS A 83 4.27 10.36 13.85
N ASP A 84 3.16 9.65 13.79
CA ASP A 84 1.97 9.97 14.55
C ASP A 84 1.80 8.93 15.67
N ASP A 85 2.33 9.22 16.86
CA ASP A 85 2.23 8.35 18.04
C ASP A 85 0.77 7.98 18.37
N VAL A 86 0.44 6.69 18.34
CA VAL A 86 -0.90 6.18 18.69
C VAL A 86 -1.09 6.12 20.23
N GLY A 87 -0.74 7.22 20.89
CA GLY A 87 -0.71 7.38 22.35
C GLY A 87 0.72 7.36 22.90
N TRP A 88 1.16 8.48 23.49
CA TRP A 88 2.48 8.65 24.13
C TRP A 88 2.40 9.71 25.24
N LEU A 89 2.65 10.99 24.94
CA LEU A 89 2.46 12.10 25.89
C LEU A 89 0.99 12.55 25.97
N LYS A 90 0.23 12.38 24.89
CA LYS A 90 -1.22 12.61 24.81
C LYS A 90 -1.97 11.31 24.50
N THR A 91 -3.28 11.29 24.71
CA THR A 91 -4.11 10.16 24.26
C THR A 91 -4.30 10.18 22.74
N VAL A 92 -4.71 9.04 22.15
CA VAL A 92 -5.02 8.92 20.71
C VAL A 92 -5.99 10.02 20.27
N ASP A 93 -7.08 10.22 20.99
CA ASP A 93 -8.08 11.24 20.63
C ASP A 93 -7.54 12.68 20.76
N GLN A 94 -6.67 12.94 21.73
CA GLN A 94 -6.00 14.24 21.88
C GLN A 94 -5.00 14.53 20.75
N TYR A 95 -4.20 13.54 20.34
CA TYR A 95 -3.38 13.65 19.13
C TYR A 95 -4.22 13.79 17.87
N PHE A 96 -5.33 13.06 17.74
CA PHE A 96 -6.17 13.12 16.56
C PHE A 96 -6.78 14.51 16.35
N TYR A 97 -7.49 15.02 17.37
CA TYR A 97 -8.20 16.30 17.27
C TYR A 97 -7.30 17.53 17.46
N GLY A 98 -6.08 17.36 18.00
CA GLY A 98 -5.21 18.48 18.37
C GLY A 98 -5.58 19.14 19.70
N ASP A 99 -6.16 18.39 20.63
CA ASP A 99 -6.39 18.83 22.02
C ASP A 99 -5.09 18.71 22.86
N ARG A 100 -5.06 19.39 24.01
CA ARG A 100 -3.93 19.43 24.97
C ARG A 100 -2.58 19.78 24.34
N ASN A 101 -2.57 20.78 23.46
CA ASN A 101 -1.34 21.33 22.88
C ASN A 101 -0.44 22.06 23.89
N ASP A 102 -0.88 22.22 25.14
CA ASP A 102 -0.05 22.58 26.29
C ASP A 102 0.91 21.46 26.72
N ILE A 103 0.58 20.20 26.43
CA ILE A 103 1.46 19.04 26.66
C ILE A 103 2.39 18.83 25.45
N GLN A 104 1.83 18.75 24.25
CA GLN A 104 2.57 18.60 23.00
C GLN A 104 1.74 19.16 21.84
N HIS A 105 2.32 20.09 21.08
CA HIS A 105 1.68 20.69 19.91
C HIS A 105 1.64 19.71 18.73
N ALA A 106 0.53 19.00 18.57
CA ALA A 106 0.34 17.96 17.55
C ALA A 106 -1.16 17.69 17.33
N GLY A 107 -1.61 17.64 16.07
CA GLY A 107 -3.02 17.46 15.69
C GLY A 107 -3.15 16.74 14.35
N VAL A 108 -3.32 15.41 14.38
CA VAL A 108 -3.17 14.53 13.20
C VAL A 108 -4.20 14.79 12.11
N GLN A 109 -5.44 15.18 12.46
CA GLN A 109 -6.44 15.54 11.44
C GLN A 109 -5.94 16.67 10.52
N TYR A 110 -5.27 17.68 11.09
CA TYR A 110 -4.73 18.82 10.34
C TYR A 110 -3.51 18.45 9.51
N ILE A 111 -2.73 17.45 9.94
CA ILE A 111 -1.61 16.90 9.16
C ILE A 111 -2.17 16.24 7.89
N LEU A 112 -3.15 15.34 8.03
CA LEU A 112 -3.76 14.63 6.90
C LEU A 112 -4.47 15.58 5.91
N ASP A 113 -5.25 16.55 6.42
CA ASP A 113 -5.88 17.59 5.60
C ASP A 113 -4.83 18.39 4.79
N SER A 114 -3.74 18.81 5.46
CA SER A 114 -2.66 19.58 4.84
C SER A 114 -1.84 18.75 3.84
N VAL A 115 -1.60 17.47 4.11
CA VAL A 115 -0.89 16.56 3.19
C VAL A 115 -1.68 16.41 1.89
N VAL A 116 -3.00 16.21 1.95
CA VAL A 116 -3.83 16.09 0.75
C VAL A 116 -3.86 17.41 -0.05
N ASP A 117 -4.06 18.55 0.62
CA ASP A 117 -3.98 19.88 0.00
C ASP A 117 -2.62 20.13 -0.69
N GLN A 118 -1.51 19.80 -0.01
CA GLN A 118 -0.18 20.00 -0.56
C GLN A 118 0.18 19.00 -1.67
N LEU A 119 -0.31 17.76 -1.62
CA LEU A 119 -0.20 16.84 -2.76
C LEU A 119 -0.95 17.39 -3.97
N LEU A 120 -2.21 17.81 -3.84
CA LEU A 120 -3.01 18.35 -4.96
C LEU A 120 -2.34 19.55 -5.66
N LYS A 121 -1.54 20.33 -4.95
CA LYS A 121 -0.84 21.51 -5.50
C LYS A 121 0.38 21.20 -6.38
N ASN A 122 0.92 19.98 -6.40
CA ASN A 122 2.03 19.62 -7.31
C ASN A 122 2.11 18.09 -7.57
N PRO A 123 2.09 17.62 -8.84
CA PRO A 123 2.13 16.19 -9.20
C PRO A 123 3.39 15.44 -8.73
N ASP A 124 4.54 16.11 -8.67
CA ASP A 124 5.84 15.52 -8.31
C ASP A 124 5.97 15.27 -6.80
N ARG A 125 5.10 15.87 -5.97
CA ARG A 125 5.12 15.63 -4.52
C ARG A 125 4.74 14.19 -4.20
N ARG A 126 5.33 13.69 -3.12
CA ARG A 126 5.08 12.37 -2.51
C ARG A 126 4.96 12.54 -1.00
N PHE A 127 4.20 11.67 -0.37
CA PHE A 127 4.14 11.56 1.10
C PHE A 127 3.91 10.10 1.48
N ILE A 128 4.60 9.61 2.51
CA ILE A 128 4.34 8.29 3.10
C ILE A 128 3.56 8.44 4.43
N TYR A 129 2.59 7.57 4.65
CA TYR A 129 1.81 7.51 5.89
C TYR A 129 1.86 6.11 6.51
N VAL A 130 1.87 6.04 7.85
CA VAL A 130 2.21 4.81 8.58
C VAL A 130 1.06 4.29 9.45
N GLU A 131 0.58 5.09 10.42
CA GLU A 131 -0.26 4.60 11.52
C GLU A 131 -1.75 4.55 11.14
N THR A 132 -2.23 3.40 10.62
CA THR A 132 -3.58 3.34 10.02
C THR A 132 -4.71 3.59 11.02
N ALA A 133 -4.48 3.50 12.33
CA ALA A 133 -5.46 3.89 13.35
C ALA A 133 -5.94 5.34 13.18
N PHE A 134 -5.01 6.27 12.92
CA PHE A 134 -5.34 7.68 12.69
C PHE A 134 -5.93 7.90 11.31
N PHE A 135 -5.35 7.26 10.28
CA PHE A 135 -5.89 7.36 8.92
C PHE A 135 -7.34 6.85 8.85
N TYR A 136 -7.66 5.74 9.51
CA TYR A 136 -9.03 5.22 9.61
C TYR A 136 -9.97 6.21 10.29
N ARG A 137 -9.57 6.78 11.44
CA ARG A 137 -10.35 7.80 12.17
C ARG A 137 -10.64 9.01 11.28
N TRP A 138 -9.65 9.51 10.55
CA TRP A 138 -9.79 10.61 9.60
C TRP A 138 -10.70 10.24 8.43
N TRP A 139 -10.41 9.12 7.75
CA TRP A 139 -11.12 8.61 6.58
C TRP A 139 -12.63 8.47 6.82
N LYS A 140 -13.02 7.98 8.01
CA LYS A 140 -14.42 7.82 8.41
C LYS A 140 -15.19 9.14 8.57
N GLN A 141 -14.51 10.28 8.67
CA GLN A 141 -15.09 11.62 8.77
C GLN A 141 -15.11 12.35 7.41
N GLN A 142 -14.42 11.82 6.39
CA GLN A 142 -14.28 12.49 5.09
C GLN A 142 -15.52 12.39 4.20
N SER A 143 -15.76 13.46 3.43
CA SER A 143 -16.78 13.47 2.38
C SER A 143 -16.43 12.51 1.24
N ALA A 144 -17.44 12.03 0.51
CA ALA A 144 -17.25 11.15 -0.65
C ALA A 144 -16.33 11.76 -1.73
N SER A 145 -16.35 13.09 -1.87
CA SER A 145 -15.43 13.83 -2.75
C SER A 145 -13.98 13.68 -2.29
N MET A 146 -13.70 14.01 -1.02
CA MET A 146 -12.35 13.87 -0.43
C MET A 146 -11.87 12.41 -0.47
N GLN A 147 -12.74 11.44 -0.16
CA GLN A 147 -12.42 10.02 -0.26
C GLN A 147 -12.03 9.61 -1.70
N GLN A 148 -12.70 10.15 -2.72
CA GLN A 148 -12.35 9.89 -4.11
C GLN A 148 -11.03 10.57 -4.51
N THR A 149 -10.78 11.80 -4.06
CA THR A 149 -9.51 12.53 -4.25
C THR A 149 -8.32 11.79 -3.64
N VAL A 150 -8.47 11.25 -2.44
CA VAL A 150 -7.44 10.44 -1.78
C VAL A 150 -7.22 9.11 -2.50
N LYS A 151 -8.29 8.45 -2.97
CA LYS A 151 -8.17 7.24 -3.82
C LYS A 151 -7.39 7.51 -5.10
N GLN A 152 -7.58 8.67 -5.73
CA GLN A 152 -6.76 9.11 -6.85
C GLN A 152 -5.29 9.26 -6.45
N LEU A 153 -4.98 9.99 -5.37
CA LEU A 153 -3.59 10.15 -4.89
C LEU A 153 -2.88 8.83 -4.56
N VAL A 154 -3.60 7.82 -4.07
CA VAL A 154 -3.06 6.47 -3.81
C VAL A 154 -2.89 5.68 -5.12
N ASN A 155 -3.84 5.78 -6.06
CA ASN A 155 -3.74 5.14 -7.39
C ASN A 155 -2.71 5.78 -8.33
N GLU A 156 -2.27 7.00 -8.04
CA GLU A 156 -1.15 7.71 -8.67
C GLU A 156 0.20 7.45 -7.96
N GLY A 157 0.20 6.71 -6.84
CA GLY A 157 1.41 6.45 -6.04
C GLY A 157 2.00 7.71 -5.40
N ARG A 158 1.15 8.66 -5.01
CA ARG A 158 1.54 10.00 -4.50
C ARG A 158 1.30 10.16 -3.00
N LEU A 159 0.26 9.52 -2.49
CA LEU A 159 0.17 9.11 -1.09
C LEU A 159 0.42 7.60 -1.04
N GLU A 160 1.48 7.16 -0.37
CA GLU A 160 1.81 5.74 -0.22
C GLU A 160 1.70 5.33 1.26
N PHE A 161 1.22 4.11 1.52
CA PHE A 161 1.20 3.53 2.86
C PHE A 161 2.44 2.66 3.06
N VAL A 162 3.18 2.91 4.15
CA VAL A 162 4.29 2.06 4.59
C VAL A 162 3.94 1.46 5.95
N ASN A 163 4.43 0.26 6.25
CA ASN A 163 4.05 -0.59 7.40
C ASN A 163 2.56 -1.00 7.45
N GLY A 164 1.61 -0.07 7.29
CA GLY A 164 0.17 -0.34 7.14
C GLY A 164 -0.53 -1.08 8.28
N GLY A 165 0.16 -1.30 9.42
CA GLY A 165 -0.46 -1.81 10.64
C GLY A 165 -1.29 -0.73 11.33
N TRP A 166 -2.07 -1.15 12.32
CA TRP A 166 -2.86 -0.23 13.14
C TRP A 166 -1.97 0.82 13.83
N CYS A 167 -0.80 0.40 14.30
CA CYS A 167 0.28 1.26 14.78
C CYS A 167 1.66 0.72 14.36
N MET A 168 2.70 1.53 14.58
CA MET A 168 4.08 1.05 14.62
C MET A 168 4.27 0.31 15.96
N SER A 169 4.23 -1.02 15.94
CA SER A 169 4.26 -1.82 17.17
C SER A 169 5.67 -1.92 17.76
N ASP A 170 5.76 -1.87 19.10
CA ASP A 170 6.97 -2.27 19.81
C ASP A 170 7.39 -3.71 19.44
N GLU A 171 8.69 -3.98 19.53
CA GLU A 171 9.29 -5.26 19.15
C GLU A 171 9.80 -6.06 20.36
N ALA A 172 9.90 -5.46 21.55
CA ALA A 172 10.48 -6.09 22.74
C ALA A 172 9.45 -6.81 23.62
N ALA A 173 8.27 -6.24 23.82
CA ALA A 173 7.20 -6.76 24.69
C ALA A 173 5.98 -7.31 23.92
N SER A 174 5.88 -7.05 22.61
CA SER A 174 4.76 -7.53 21.77
C SER A 174 4.83 -9.04 21.51
N HIS A 175 3.77 -9.78 21.84
CA HIS A 175 3.62 -11.16 21.42
C HIS A 175 3.30 -11.26 19.91
N TYR A 176 3.94 -12.18 19.19
CA TYR A 176 3.86 -12.28 17.71
C TYR A 176 2.42 -12.36 17.17
N SER A 177 1.49 -13.01 17.91
CA SER A 177 0.08 -13.07 17.49
C SER A 177 -0.60 -11.70 17.51
N ALA A 178 -0.32 -10.86 18.52
CA ALA A 178 -0.87 -9.51 18.61
C ALA A 178 -0.28 -8.57 17.54
N VAL A 179 0.98 -8.81 17.13
CA VAL A 179 1.59 -8.15 15.97
C VAL A 179 0.85 -8.56 14.69
N ILE A 180 0.56 -9.85 14.48
CA ILE A 180 -0.23 -10.32 13.34
C ILE A 180 -1.64 -9.70 13.37
N ASP A 181 -2.31 -9.66 14.52
CA ASP A 181 -3.66 -9.10 14.65
C ASP A 181 -3.71 -7.60 14.29
N GLN A 182 -2.79 -6.79 14.84
CA GLN A 182 -2.76 -5.33 14.59
C GLN A 182 -2.33 -5.00 13.15
N MET A 183 -1.38 -5.75 12.59
CA MET A 183 -1.00 -5.65 11.17
C MET A 183 -2.18 -6.02 10.27
N THR A 184 -2.87 -7.13 10.58
CA THR A 184 -4.04 -7.60 9.82
C THR A 184 -5.17 -6.57 9.83
N LEU A 185 -5.44 -5.92 10.97
CA LEU A 185 -6.48 -4.90 11.09
C LEU A 185 -6.25 -3.71 10.14
N GLY A 186 -5.03 -3.15 10.15
CA GLY A 186 -4.66 -2.03 9.29
C GLY A 186 -4.61 -2.41 7.80
N LEU A 187 -3.89 -3.47 7.46
CA LEU A 187 -3.72 -3.95 6.09
C LEU A 187 -5.06 -4.36 5.45
N ARG A 188 -5.98 -4.93 6.23
CA ARG A 188 -7.34 -5.23 5.77
C ARG A 188 -8.10 -3.97 5.39
N PHE A 189 -8.10 -2.95 6.24
CA PHE A 189 -8.75 -1.67 5.95
C PHE A 189 -8.17 -0.99 4.70
N LEU A 190 -6.84 -0.98 4.54
CA LEU A 190 -6.18 -0.44 3.36
C LEU A 190 -6.58 -1.19 2.08
N ASN A 191 -6.60 -2.53 2.12
CA ASN A 191 -6.99 -3.37 0.99
C ASN A 191 -8.49 -3.22 0.64
N GLU A 192 -9.39 -3.18 1.63
CA GLU A 192 -10.83 -2.95 1.40
C GLU A 192 -11.13 -1.54 0.86
N THR A 193 -10.26 -0.55 1.15
CA THR A 193 -10.48 0.86 0.76
C THR A 193 -9.83 1.24 -0.56
N PHE A 194 -8.60 0.76 -0.81
CA PHE A 194 -7.72 1.17 -1.92
C PHE A 194 -7.23 -0.01 -2.79
N GLY A 195 -7.55 -1.26 -2.43
CA GLY A 195 -7.12 -2.45 -3.17
C GLY A 195 -5.60 -2.57 -3.31
N ALA A 196 -5.15 -2.98 -4.50
CA ALA A 196 -3.73 -3.27 -4.76
C ALA A 196 -2.77 -2.08 -4.58
N CYS A 197 -3.25 -0.83 -4.70
CA CYS A 197 -2.45 0.37 -4.44
C CYS A 197 -2.40 0.76 -2.96
N GLY A 198 -3.33 0.25 -2.15
CA GLY A 198 -3.29 0.39 -0.69
C GLY A 198 -2.32 -0.55 0.01
N ARG A 199 -1.79 -1.57 -0.69
CA ARG A 199 -0.85 -2.54 -0.12
C ARG A 199 0.54 -1.92 0.00
N PRO A 200 1.10 -1.79 1.22
CA PRO A 200 2.48 -1.38 1.42
C PRO A 200 3.50 -2.33 0.78
N ARG A 201 4.71 -1.79 0.52
CA ARG A 201 5.88 -2.55 0.03
C ARG A 201 7.00 -2.63 1.04
N VAL A 202 7.11 -1.64 1.92
CA VAL A 202 8.17 -1.55 2.93
C VAL A 202 7.58 -1.39 4.32
N ALA A 203 8.16 -2.10 5.29
CA ALA A 203 7.87 -1.93 6.70
C ALA A 203 8.76 -0.81 7.29
N TRP A 204 8.22 -0.03 8.23
CA TRP A 204 8.78 1.26 8.62
C TRP A 204 8.69 1.44 10.13
N HIS A 205 9.74 1.03 10.84
CA HIS A 205 9.85 1.04 12.30
C HIS A 205 10.96 2.01 12.73
N ILE A 206 10.71 3.30 12.57
CA ILE A 206 11.74 4.32 12.85
C ILE A 206 12.02 4.52 14.35
N ASP A 207 11.05 4.24 15.23
CA ASP A 207 11.13 4.58 16.66
C ASP A 207 11.07 3.43 17.71
N PRO A 208 10.71 2.15 17.41
CA PRO A 208 10.83 1.07 18.39
C PRO A 208 12.23 0.92 18.97
N PHE A 209 12.33 0.60 20.27
CA PHE A 209 13.59 0.63 21.02
C PHE A 209 14.45 -0.62 20.81
N GLY A 210 14.89 -0.82 19.56
CA GLY A 210 15.55 -2.02 19.08
C GLY A 210 14.58 -2.92 18.30
N HIS A 211 15.14 -3.86 17.54
CA HIS A 211 14.40 -4.62 16.52
C HIS A 211 14.51 -6.13 16.73
N ALA A 212 13.38 -6.82 16.69
CA ALA A 212 13.27 -8.25 16.94
C ALA A 212 13.38 -9.03 15.63
N ARG A 213 14.16 -10.12 15.68
CA ARG A 213 14.29 -11.04 14.54
C ARG A 213 12.92 -11.60 14.08
N GLU A 214 11.97 -11.77 15.00
CA GLU A 214 10.63 -12.25 14.63
C GLU A 214 9.82 -11.21 13.83
N HIS A 215 10.01 -9.91 14.03
CA HIS A 215 9.31 -8.91 13.22
C HIS A 215 9.76 -8.96 11.76
N ALA A 216 11.07 -9.09 11.50
CA ALA A 216 11.58 -9.30 10.14
C ALA A 216 11.08 -10.62 9.51
N SER A 217 10.97 -11.69 10.31
CA SER A 217 10.37 -12.98 9.93
C SER A 217 8.90 -12.82 9.53
N LEU A 218 8.11 -12.07 10.32
CA LEU A 218 6.71 -11.77 10.04
C LEU A 218 6.53 -10.89 8.80
N PHE A 219 7.28 -9.80 8.66
CA PHE A 219 7.19 -8.90 7.51
C PHE A 219 7.54 -9.64 6.20
N SER A 220 8.60 -10.46 6.18
CA SER A 220 8.94 -11.29 5.02
C SER A 220 7.78 -12.23 4.63
N GLN A 221 7.16 -12.90 5.60
CA GLN A 221 6.01 -13.79 5.39
C GLN A 221 4.71 -13.05 4.98
N MET A 222 4.53 -11.79 5.41
CA MET A 222 3.46 -10.90 4.94
C MET A 222 3.71 -10.41 3.49
N GLY A 223 4.89 -10.68 2.91
CA GLY A 223 5.27 -10.25 1.58
C GLY A 223 5.64 -8.77 1.53
N TYR A 224 6.42 -8.31 2.51
CA TYR A 224 7.18 -7.07 2.42
C TYR A 224 8.47 -7.28 1.62
N ASP A 225 8.80 -6.28 0.80
CA ASP A 225 9.99 -6.27 -0.06
C ASP A 225 11.21 -5.67 0.69
N GLY A 226 11.00 -4.90 1.77
CA GLY A 226 12.06 -4.38 2.63
C GLY A 226 11.59 -3.79 3.97
N PHE A 227 12.54 -3.49 4.85
CA PHE A 227 12.36 -2.98 6.21
C PHE A 227 13.33 -1.83 6.51
N PHE A 228 12.82 -0.73 7.07
CA PHE A 228 13.58 0.48 7.38
C PHE A 228 13.35 0.87 8.84
N PHE A 229 14.44 1.15 9.55
CA PHE A 229 14.39 1.50 10.97
C PHE A 229 15.39 2.59 11.36
N GLY A 230 15.14 3.27 12.48
CA GLY A 230 15.95 4.41 12.95
C GLY A 230 16.81 4.13 14.18
N ARG A 231 16.35 3.27 15.10
CA ARG A 231 17.04 3.01 16.38
C ARG A 231 17.91 1.74 16.32
N LEU A 232 19.15 1.85 16.78
CA LEU A 232 20.05 0.72 17.02
C LEU A 232 21.12 1.14 18.03
N ASP A 233 21.85 0.17 18.56
CA ASP A 233 23.00 0.47 19.42
C ASP A 233 24.02 1.35 18.69
N TYR A 234 24.57 2.34 19.40
CA TYR A 234 25.45 3.35 18.80
C TYR A 234 26.79 2.75 18.33
N GLN A 235 27.30 1.70 19.00
CA GLN A 235 28.51 1.01 18.58
C GLN A 235 28.27 0.19 17.31
N ASP A 236 27.10 -0.45 17.19
CA ASP A 236 26.70 -1.13 15.94
C ASP A 236 26.48 -0.12 14.80
N ARG A 237 25.82 1.01 15.07
CA ARG A 237 25.67 2.12 14.10
C ARG A 237 27.01 2.58 13.53
N ASP A 238 28.00 2.84 14.40
CA ASP A 238 29.30 3.35 13.98
C ASP A 238 30.16 2.25 13.32
N SER A 239 30.07 1.00 13.80
CA SER A 239 30.58 -0.20 13.13
C SER A 239 30.05 -0.30 11.69
N ARG A 240 28.73 -0.30 11.49
CA ARG A 240 28.09 -0.36 10.18
C ARG A 240 28.47 0.81 9.29
N ARG A 241 28.51 2.02 9.83
CA ARG A 241 28.89 3.23 9.08
C ARG A 241 30.33 3.16 8.57
N SER A 242 31.27 2.65 9.38
CA SER A 242 32.67 2.47 8.96
C SER A 242 32.86 1.37 7.91
N LYS A 243 32.11 0.26 8.02
CA LYS A 243 32.19 -0.89 7.11
C LYS A 243 31.30 -0.79 5.86
N LYS A 244 30.33 0.13 5.86
CA LYS A 244 29.24 0.27 4.87
C LYS A 244 28.20 -0.87 4.92
N GLU A 245 27.84 -1.29 6.13
CA GLU A 245 26.90 -2.38 6.45
C GLU A 245 25.57 -1.86 7.04
N GLN A 246 25.14 -0.66 6.65
CA GLN A 246 23.83 -0.12 7.06
C GLN A 246 22.67 -0.77 6.30
N GLU A 247 22.92 -1.26 5.08
CA GLU A 247 21.98 -1.99 4.24
C GLU A 247 22.42 -3.46 4.16
N LEU A 248 21.53 -4.41 4.43
CA LEU A 248 21.82 -5.84 4.35
C LEU A 248 20.57 -6.68 4.02
N LEU A 249 20.77 -7.97 3.74
CA LEU A 249 19.68 -8.96 3.69
C LEU A 249 19.59 -9.64 5.07
N TRP A 250 18.53 -9.35 5.83
CA TRP A 250 18.34 -9.93 7.15
C TRP A 250 17.65 -11.28 7.02
N ARG A 251 18.40 -12.36 7.24
CA ARG A 251 17.85 -13.71 7.39
C ARG A 251 17.29 -13.87 8.81
N ALA A 252 15.97 -13.91 8.89
CA ALA A 252 15.20 -13.78 10.12
C ALA A 252 14.73 -15.12 10.72
N SER A 253 14.86 -16.25 10.00
CA SER A 253 14.53 -17.57 10.52
C SER A 253 15.58 -18.62 10.17
N ASP A 254 15.99 -19.39 11.18
CA ASP A 254 16.83 -20.58 10.99
C ASP A 254 16.01 -21.77 10.47
N SER A 255 14.69 -21.76 10.70
CA SER A 255 13.76 -22.86 10.42
C SER A 255 13.06 -22.75 9.06
N LEU A 256 12.72 -21.54 8.61
CA LEU A 256 12.03 -21.31 7.33
C LEU A 256 13.05 -21.26 6.19
N PRO A 257 12.85 -21.98 5.07
CA PRO A 257 13.81 -22.00 3.97
C PRO A 257 13.94 -20.64 3.29
N ALA A 258 15.12 -20.31 2.78
CA ALA A 258 15.32 -19.11 1.96
C ALA A 258 14.44 -19.17 0.68
N PRO A 259 13.77 -18.07 0.27
CA PRO A 259 13.83 -16.72 0.82
C PRO A 259 12.67 -16.36 1.79
N MET A 260 11.91 -17.32 2.33
CA MET A 260 10.65 -17.08 3.06
C MET A 260 10.74 -16.19 4.32
N ALA A 261 11.96 -15.99 4.83
CA ALA A 261 12.24 -15.16 6.00
C ALA A 261 13.51 -14.32 5.77
N ASP A 262 13.80 -13.97 4.52
CA ASP A 262 14.93 -13.11 4.15
C ASP A 262 14.38 -11.74 3.72
N LEU A 263 14.74 -10.68 4.42
CA LEU A 263 14.17 -9.34 4.22
C LEU A 263 15.26 -8.28 4.03
N PHE A 264 15.20 -7.51 2.93
CA PHE A 264 16.11 -6.38 2.76
C PHE A 264 15.89 -5.38 3.90
N THR A 265 16.96 -4.98 4.58
CA THR A 265 16.89 -4.22 5.82
C THR A 265 17.90 -3.08 5.78
N ALA A 266 17.43 -1.86 6.06
CA ALA A 266 18.26 -0.66 6.08
C ALA A 266 18.12 0.13 7.39
N ALA A 267 19.24 0.28 8.11
CA ALA A 267 19.37 1.18 9.23
C ALA A 267 19.53 2.62 8.72
N LEU A 268 18.55 3.48 8.99
CA LEU A 268 18.56 4.87 8.53
C LEU A 268 19.66 5.68 9.21
N CYS A 269 20.26 6.62 8.49
CA CYS A 269 21.16 7.63 9.03
C CYS A 269 20.37 8.71 9.82
N CYS A 270 19.80 8.34 10.96
CA CYS A 270 19.44 9.35 11.97
C CYS A 270 20.69 10.13 12.40
N LYS A 271 20.50 11.40 12.73
CA LYS A 271 21.57 12.24 13.28
C LYS A 271 22.07 11.60 14.58
N SER A 272 23.37 11.57 14.81
CA SER A 272 23.91 11.20 16.12
C SER A 272 23.46 12.22 17.16
N ASP A 273 23.07 11.74 18.34
CA ASP A 273 22.55 12.53 19.47
C ASP A 273 23.64 13.34 20.20
N GLU A 274 24.44 14.09 19.44
CA GLU A 274 25.12 15.26 19.97
C GLU A 274 24.02 16.24 20.46
N GLN A 275 24.00 16.51 21.77
CA GLN A 275 23.05 17.36 22.50
C GLN A 275 21.74 16.69 22.99
N GLN A 276 21.84 15.54 23.66
CA GLN A 276 21.06 15.32 24.90
C GLN A 276 22.01 14.96 26.06
N SER A 277 22.45 15.99 26.79
CA SER A 277 23.34 15.93 27.96
C SER A 277 22.99 17.05 28.93
#